data_AF-A0A939Y5S6-F1
#
_entry.id   AF-A0A939Y5S6-F1
#
_cell.length_a   1.000
_cell.length_b   1.000
_cell.length_c   1.000
_cell.angle_alpha   90.00
_cell.angle_beta   90.00
_cell.angle_gamma   90.00
#
_symmetry.space_group_name_H-M   'P 1'
#
loop_
_entity.id
_entity.type
_entity.pdbx_description
1 polymer ?
#
loop_
_entity_poly.entity_id
_entity_poly.type
_entity_poly.pdbx_seq_one_letter_code
_entity_poly.pdbx_strand_id
1 'polypeptide(L)' 'MMFKIKCYGRTELAQLYCPDVQPRSAYRRLKAWMALNPRLRPLLRQKGRTFTPAQVQRIISVLGEP' A
#
# COMPACT_ATOMS: atom_id res chain seq x y z
N MET A 1 -8.06 17.39 1.48
CA MET A 1 -8.86 16.16 1.72
C MET A 1 -8.08 15.30 2.69
N MET A 2 -8.69 14.75 3.73
CA MET A 2 -8.00 13.84 4.66
C MET A 2 -7.99 12.41 4.09
N PHE A 3 -6.82 11.75 4.14
CA PHE A 3 -6.70 10.32 3.88
C PHE A 3 -7.54 9.53 4.90
N LYS A 4 -8.21 8.46 4.47
CA LYS A 4 -9.08 7.64 5.34
C LYS A 4 -8.51 6.25 5.49
N ILE A 5 -8.24 5.81 6.72
CA ILE A 5 -7.84 4.41 6.96
C ILE A 5 -9.07 3.51 6.86
N LYS A 6 -9.15 2.72 5.79
CA LYS A 6 -10.19 1.71 5.54
C LYS A 6 -9.59 0.51 4.80
N CYS A 7 -10.41 -0.48 4.47
CA CYS A 7 -9.99 -1.52 3.53
C CYS A 7 -9.74 -0.91 2.15
N TYR A 8 -8.59 -1.23 1.56
CA TYR A 8 -8.25 -0.80 0.21
C TYR A 8 -7.89 -2.00 -0.67
N GLY A 9 -8.23 -1.94 -1.95
CA GLY A 9 -7.61 -2.80 -2.95
C GLY A 9 -6.10 -2.57 -3.01
N ARG A 10 -5.31 -3.60 -3.31
CA ARG A 10 -3.85 -3.46 -3.46
C ARG A 10 -3.43 -2.41 -4.48
N THR A 11 -4.13 -2.38 -5.61
CA THR A 11 -3.90 -1.41 -6.69
C THR A 11 -4.56 -0.07 -6.38
N GLU A 12 -5.70 -0.07 -5.69
CA GLU A 12 -6.38 1.16 -5.23
C GLU A 12 -5.46 1.95 -4.30
N LEU A 13 -4.93 1.32 -3.24
CA LEU A 13 -3.99 1.97 -2.32
C LEU A 13 -2.73 2.43 -3.07
N ALA A 14 -2.19 1.61 -3.96
CA ALA A 14 -0.99 1.96 -4.71
C ALA A 14 -1.21 3.14 -5.66
N GLN A 15 -2.41 3.28 -6.24
CA GLN A 15 -2.75 4.42 -7.09
C GLN A 15 -2.92 5.71 -6.28
N LEU A 16 -3.31 5.64 -5.01
CA LEU A 16 -3.30 6.84 -4.16
C LEU A 16 -1.87 7.41 -4.05
N TYR A 17 -0.86 6.56 -3.85
CA TYR A 17 0.55 6.99 -3.84
C TYR A 17 1.12 7.36 -5.20
N CYS A 18 0.53 6.85 -6.29
CA CYS A 18 1.06 6.97 -7.65
C CYS A 18 -0.10 7.15 -8.64
N PRO A 19 -0.77 8.31 -8.66
CA PRO A 19 -2.01 8.50 -9.44
C PRO A 19 -1.77 8.40 -10.94
N ASP A 20 -0.62 8.86 -11.43
CA ASP A 20 -0.26 8.87 -12.86
C ASP A 20 0.26 7.52 -13.38
N VAL A 21 0.32 6.49 -12.52
CA VAL A 21 0.88 5.19 -12.86
C VAL A 21 -0.23 4.16 -13.04
N GLN A 22 -0.14 3.36 -14.10
CA GLN A 22 -1.07 2.26 -14.36
C GLN A 22 -1.19 1.32 -13.13
N PRO A 23 -2.39 0.91 -12.70
CA PRO A 23 -2.61 0.27 -11.40
C PRO A 23 -1.68 -0.92 -11.07
N ARG A 24 -1.37 -1.76 -12.07
CA ARG A 24 -0.41 -2.87 -11.89
C ARG A 24 1.01 -2.39 -11.61
N SER A 25 1.46 -1.37 -12.31
CA SER A 25 2.79 -0.76 -12.13
C SER A 25 2.88 0.01 -10.82
N ALA A 26 1.82 0.72 -10.44
CA ALA A 26 1.70 1.38 -9.13
C ALA A 26 1.87 0.36 -8.01
N TYR A 27 1.16 -0.78 -8.09
CA TYR A 27 1.31 -1.85 -7.10
C TYR A 27 2.70 -2.50 -7.08
N ARG A 28 3.36 -2.65 -8.23
CA ARG A 28 4.76 -3.11 -8.28
C ARG A 28 5.70 -2.15 -7.56
N ARG A 29 5.52 -0.84 -7.75
CA ARG A 29 6.30 0.19 -7.06
C ARG A 29 6.05 0.19 -5.56
N LEU A 30 4.78 0.15 -5.13
CA LEU A 30 4.42 0.01 -3.71
C LEU A 30 5.04 -1.25 -3.09
N LYS A 31 5.00 -2.40 -3.80
CA LYS A 31 5.66 -3.62 -3.35
C LYS A 31 7.17 -3.47 -3.20
N ALA A 32 7.83 -2.76 -4.11
CA ALA A 32 9.26 -2.50 -4.00
C ALA A 32 9.57 -1.66 -2.74
N TRP A 33 8.80 -0.60 -2.48
CA TRP A 33 8.94 0.20 -1.26
C TRP A 33 8.68 -0.62 0.02
N MET A 34 7.67 -1.47 0.02
CA MET A 34 7.41 -2.40 1.13
C MET A 34 8.54 -3.42 1.32
N ALA A 35 9.20 -3.85 0.24
CA ALA A 35 10.33 -4.79 0.30
C ALA A 35 11.60 -4.14 0.88
N LEU A 36 11.79 -2.84 0.69
CA LEU A 36 12.90 -2.09 1.28
C LEU A 36 12.76 -1.96 2.81
N ASN A 37 11.54 -2.04 3.34
CA ASN A 37 11.25 -1.82 4.75
C ASN A 37 10.95 -3.13 5.51
N PRO A 38 11.80 -3.57 6.47
CA PRO A 38 11.56 -4.79 7.24
C PRO A 38 10.20 -4.82 7.94
N ARG A 39 9.70 -3.65 8.35
CA ARG A 39 8.39 -3.49 8.98
C ARG A 39 7.23 -3.82 8.03
N LEU A 40 7.39 -3.67 6.72
CA LEU A 40 6.35 -3.91 5.72
C LEU A 40 6.53 -5.23 4.97
N ARG A 41 7.73 -5.81 4.97
CA ARG A 41 8.01 -7.13 4.36
C ARG A 41 7.00 -8.23 4.69
N PRO A 42 6.48 -8.37 5.92
CA PRO A 42 5.48 -9.40 6.22
C PRO A 42 4.18 -9.26 5.40
N LEU A 43 3.82 -8.04 4.99
CA LEU A 43 2.63 -7.77 4.18
C LEU A 43 2.77 -8.33 2.75
N LEU A 44 3.99 -8.52 2.25
CA LEU A 44 4.24 -9.10 0.93
C LEU A 44 3.86 -10.59 0.84
N ARG A 45 3.85 -11.29 1.98
CA ARG A 45 3.47 -12.71 2.07
C ARG A 45 1.96 -12.93 2.14
N GLN A 46 1.18 -11.86 2.30
CA GLN A 46 -0.27 -11.94 2.35
C GLN A 46 -0.84 -12.37 0.99
N LYS A 47 -1.77 -13.34 0.99
CA LYS A 47 -2.45 -13.81 -0.23
C LYS A 47 -3.71 -12.99 -0.56
N GLY A 48 -4.27 -12.23 0.39
CA GLY A 48 -5.53 -11.48 0.23
C GLY A 48 -5.42 -10.26 -0.69
N ARG A 49 -6.35 -10.07 -1.63
CA ARG A 49 -6.31 -9.02 -2.67
C ARG A 49 -6.50 -7.58 -2.15
N THR A 50 -6.80 -7.43 -0.87
CA THR A 50 -7.03 -6.16 -0.19
C THR A 50 -6.08 -6.00 0.99
N PHE A 51 -5.79 -4.74 1.33
CA PHE A 51 -5.17 -4.39 2.59
C PHE A 51 -6.26 -4.09 3.62
N THR A 52 -6.15 -4.70 4.80
CA THR A 52 -7.05 -4.40 5.93
C THR A 52 -6.71 -3.03 6.52
N PRO A 53 -7.61 -2.41 7.31
CA PRO A 53 -7.35 -1.08 7.89
C PRO A 53 -6.07 -1.07 8.74
N ALA A 54 -5.81 -2.15 9.49
CA ALA A 54 -4.57 -2.31 10.27
C ALA A 54 -3.31 -2.38 9.38
N GLN A 55 -3.40 -3.01 8.20
CA GLN A 55 -2.29 -3.06 7.26
C GLN A 55 -2.06 -1.70 6.60
N VAL A 56 -3.13 -1.00 6.26
CA VAL A 56 -3.08 0.36 5.69
C VAL A 56 -2.45 1.30 6.70
N GLN A 57 -2.86 1.26 7.97
CA GLN A 57 -2.23 2.03 9.06
C GLN A 57 -0.73 1.79 9.14
N ARG A 58 -0.31 0.53 8.99
CA ARG A 58 1.10 0.15 9.04
C ARG A 58 1.87 0.64 7.81
N ILE A 59 1.25 0.67 6.64
CA ILE A 59 1.85 1.18 5.41
C ILE A 59 2.03 2.70 5.53
N ILE A 60 0.99 3.44 5.92
CA ILE A 60 1.07 4.92 6.04
C ILE A 60 2.03 5.35 7.16
N SER A 61 2.16 4.59 8.25
CA SER A 61 3.09 4.94 9.32
C SER A 61 4.57 4.80 8.92
N VAL A 62 4.85 4.09 7.82
CA VAL A 62 6.20 3.90 7.28
C VAL A 62 6.44 4.73 6.02
N LEU A 63 5.44 4.85 5.13
CA LEU A 63 5.55 5.53 3.84
C LEU A 63 5.01 6.97 3.85
N GLY A 64 4.26 7.37 4.87
CA GLY A 64 3.49 8.61 4.89
C GLY A 64 2.07 8.43 4.34
N GLU A 65 1.21 9.43 4.55
CA GLU A 65 -0.09 9.48 3.88
C GLU A 65 0.11 9.81 2.39
N PRO A 66 -0.60 9.13 1.46
CA PRO A 66 -0.55 9.41 0.04
C PRO A 66 -1.22 10.74 -0.34
#